data_AF-A0A1E7H189-F1
#
_entry.id   AF-A0A1E7H189-F1
#
_cell.length_a   1.000
_cell.length_b   1.000
_cell.length_c   1.000
_cell.angle_alpha   90.00
_cell.angle_beta   90.00
_cell.angle_gamma   90.00
#
_symmetry.space_group_name_H-M   'P 1'
#
loop_
_entity.id
_entity.type
_entity.pdbx_description
1 polymer ?
#
loop_
_entity_poly.entity_id
_entity_poly.type
_entity_poly.pdbx_seq_one_letter_code
_entity_poly.pdbx_strand_id
1 'polypeptide(L)'
;MIVKKAIIVKCCVVFAAVCLLLGIAPADPQARAGIPQSQEASAYFFTDAHLHLEAGLWTLDLKNASVGEVLCDLSRRADFELIIHGGLQKQISAKFSDISLEDGLKRIMRLAKLDSAIMYEAERTSSGLVEYKVKRLVVITDTEGMKRARSHPIHERTPEVTRRKVKAEIPEEETFESEPKTGSTKFDITLSGNRKSRESDPVKATFEGSEEDFHKYLSDLAESKQISSEQYELIRKDIGKKKFGKE
;
A
#
# COMPACT_ATOMS: atom_id res chain seq x y z
N MET A 1 -31.26 24.05 18.90
CA MET A 1 -31.63 22.63 18.64
C MET A 1 -31.28 21.71 19.82
N ILE A 2 -31.78 21.97 21.04
CA ILE A 2 -31.40 21.19 22.26
C ILE A 2 -32.58 20.42 22.89
N VAL A 3 -33.80 20.59 22.39
CA VAL A 3 -35.02 20.12 23.09
C VAL A 3 -35.38 18.64 22.82
N LYS A 4 -34.74 17.95 21.87
CA LYS A 4 -35.13 16.57 21.48
C LYS A 4 -34.55 15.44 22.35
N LYS A 5 -33.51 15.67 23.16
CA LYS A 5 -32.88 14.60 23.97
C LYS A 5 -33.65 14.25 25.26
N ALA A 6 -34.46 15.15 25.79
CA ALA A 6 -35.14 14.92 27.07
C ALA A 6 -36.36 13.97 26.97
N ILE A 7 -36.93 13.78 25.78
CA ILE A 7 -38.15 12.98 25.61
C ILE A 7 -37.85 11.48 25.56
N ILE A 8 -36.68 11.08 25.07
CA ILE A 8 -36.31 9.66 24.91
C ILE A 8 -36.06 8.97 26.26
N VAL A 9 -35.53 9.69 27.25
CA VAL A 9 -35.20 9.11 28.57
C VAL A 9 -36.46 8.78 29.39
N LYS A 10 -37.56 9.50 29.20
CA LYS A 10 -38.81 9.22 29.93
C LYS A 10 -39.56 7.98 29.42
N CYS A 11 -39.41 7.60 28.15
CA CYS A 11 -40.07 6.39 27.63
C CYS A 11 -39.45 5.09 28.16
N CYS A 12 -38.14 5.04 28.39
CA CYS A 12 -37.48 3.81 28.88
C CYS A 12 -37.90 3.42 30.30
N VAL A 13 -38.17 4.40 31.17
CA VAL A 13 -38.53 4.12 32.57
C VAL A 13 -39.96 3.60 32.71
N VAL A 14 -40.89 4.11 31.88
CA VAL A 14 -42.28 3.64 31.88
C VAL A 14 -42.40 2.20 31.39
N PHE A 15 -41.58 1.82 30.39
CA PHE A 15 -41.61 0.45 29.85
C PHE A 15 -41.10 -0.58 30.88
N ALA A 16 -40.05 -0.24 31.64
CA ALA A 16 -39.52 -1.12 32.69
C ALA A 16 -40.53 -1.34 33.82
N ALA A 17 -41.31 -0.32 34.20
CA ALA A 17 -42.32 -0.43 35.26
C ALA A 17 -43.54 -1.26 34.83
N VAL A 18 -43.96 -1.16 33.56
CA VAL A 18 -45.08 -1.96 33.03
C VAL A 18 -44.70 -3.45 32.92
N CYS A 19 -43.46 -3.78 32.55
CA CYS A 19 -42.99 -5.17 32.54
C CYS A 19 -42.99 -5.82 33.95
N LEU A 20 -42.73 -5.03 34.99
CA LEU A 20 -42.71 -5.50 36.38
C LEU A 20 -44.12 -5.79 36.94
N LEU A 21 -45.14 -5.05 36.48
CA LEU A 21 -46.53 -5.25 36.90
C LEU A 21 -47.24 -6.40 36.16
N LEU A 22 -46.78 -6.78 34.97
CA LEU A 22 -47.39 -7.85 34.19
C LEU A 22 -46.85 -9.25 34.51
N GLY A 23 -45.90 -9.40 35.45
CA GLY A 23 -45.40 -10.70 35.88
C GLY A 23 -44.76 -11.52 34.76
N ILE A 24 -44.30 -10.87 33.68
CA ILE A 24 -43.59 -11.53 32.59
C ILE A 24 -42.16 -11.74 33.06
N ALA A 25 -41.92 -12.86 33.75
CA ALA A 25 -40.57 -13.35 33.97
C ALA A 25 -39.90 -13.53 32.58
N PRO A 26 -38.68 -12.99 32.35
CA PRO A 26 -37.96 -13.26 31.12
C PRO A 26 -37.71 -14.76 31.06
N ALA A 27 -38.39 -15.42 30.11
CA ALA A 27 -38.13 -16.82 29.81
C ALA A 27 -36.66 -16.96 29.43
N ASP A 28 -35.93 -17.67 30.27
CA ASP A 28 -34.51 -17.95 30.15
C ASP A 28 -34.25 -18.65 28.80
N PRO A 29 -33.54 -18.03 27.84
CA PRO A 29 -33.29 -18.63 26.53
C PRO A 29 -32.09 -19.59 26.57
N GLN A 30 -31.89 -20.33 27.67
CA GLN A 30 -30.85 -21.35 27.82
C GLN A 30 -31.42 -22.77 27.79
N ALA A 31 -32.06 -23.13 26.68
CA ALA A 31 -32.32 -24.54 26.36
C ALA A 31 -32.35 -24.74 24.84
N ARG A 32 -31.21 -24.47 24.18
CA ARG A 32 -30.98 -24.98 22.82
C ARG A 32 -29.73 -25.86 22.83
N ALA A 33 -30.00 -27.14 22.63
CA ALA A 33 -29.03 -28.20 22.52
C ALA A 33 -27.96 -27.93 21.45
N GLY A 34 -26.71 -28.21 21.83
CA GLY A 34 -25.77 -28.92 20.96
C GLY A 34 -25.27 -28.20 19.72
N ILE A 35 -24.51 -27.13 19.89
CA ILE A 35 -23.33 -26.92 19.05
C ILE A 35 -22.17 -26.77 20.02
N PRO A 36 -21.14 -27.65 19.98
CA PRO A 36 -19.94 -27.42 20.76
C PRO A 36 -19.29 -26.15 20.21
N GLN A 37 -19.51 -25.02 20.87
CA GLN A 37 -18.57 -23.92 20.85
C GLN A 37 -17.31 -24.45 21.55
N SER A 38 -16.50 -25.21 20.80
CA SER A 38 -15.08 -25.33 21.07
C SER A 38 -14.48 -23.95 20.81
N GLN A 39 -14.69 -23.04 21.77
CA GLN A 39 -13.67 -22.10 22.16
C GLN A 39 -12.51 -22.94 22.69
N GLU A 40 -11.77 -23.56 21.76
CA GLU A 40 -10.37 -23.81 21.99
C GLU A 40 -9.79 -22.43 22.28
N ALA A 41 -9.65 -22.14 23.57
CA ALA A 41 -8.65 -21.23 24.05
C ALA A 41 -7.35 -21.76 23.45
N SER A 42 -7.04 -21.31 22.23
CA SER A 42 -5.82 -21.63 21.53
C SER A 42 -4.75 -21.25 22.51
N ALA A 43 -4.07 -22.25 23.06
CA ALA A 43 -2.88 -22.05 23.82
C ALA A 43 -2.04 -21.09 22.98
N TYR A 44 -1.90 -19.85 23.46
CA TYR A 44 -0.97 -18.89 22.91
C TYR A 44 0.36 -19.56 23.12
N PHE A 45 0.83 -20.30 22.12
CA PHE A 45 2.16 -20.84 22.12
C PHE A 45 3.03 -19.61 22.23
N PHE A 46 3.74 -19.48 23.36
CA PHE A 46 4.73 -18.44 23.54
C PHE A 46 5.75 -18.62 22.42
N THR A 47 5.55 -17.89 21.34
CA THR A 47 6.50 -17.83 20.24
C THR A 47 7.51 -16.76 20.60
N ASP A 48 8.79 -17.12 20.52
CA ASP A 48 9.91 -16.18 20.68
C ASP A 48 10.01 -15.31 19.41
N ALA A 49 8.99 -14.47 19.19
CA ALA A 49 8.97 -13.48 18.14
C ALA A 49 9.37 -12.12 18.74
N HIS A 50 10.61 -11.72 18.53
CA HIS A 50 11.06 -10.37 18.89
C HIS A 50 10.83 -9.44 17.71
N LEU A 51 9.83 -8.57 17.86
CA LEU A 51 9.45 -7.55 16.90
C LEU A 51 9.82 -6.17 17.46
N HIS A 52 10.65 -5.41 16.77
CA HIS A 52 11.01 -4.04 17.10
C HIS A 52 10.78 -3.11 15.91
N LEU A 53 10.26 -1.91 16.15
CA LEU A 53 9.99 -0.89 15.14
C LEU A 53 10.76 0.37 15.53
N GLU A 54 11.69 0.80 14.68
CA GLU A 54 12.51 2.00 14.88
C GLU A 54 12.55 2.80 13.58
N ALA A 55 12.20 4.09 13.63
CA ALA A 55 12.20 4.98 12.45
C ALA A 55 11.44 4.45 11.21
N GLY A 56 10.36 3.68 11.42
CA GLY A 56 9.59 3.06 10.32
C GLY A 56 10.21 1.80 9.73
N LEU A 57 11.37 1.37 10.26
CA LEU A 57 12.04 0.14 9.91
C LEU A 57 11.82 -0.93 10.99
N TRP A 58 11.65 -2.16 10.54
CA TRP A 58 11.39 -3.30 11.38
C TRP A 58 12.65 -4.13 11.59
N THR A 59 12.84 -4.58 12.82
CA THR A 59 13.77 -5.65 13.15
C THR A 59 12.95 -6.81 13.71
N LEU A 60 13.10 -7.98 13.10
CA LEU A 60 12.38 -9.20 13.43
C LEU A 60 13.38 -10.32 13.72
N ASP A 61 13.30 -10.94 14.89
CA ASP A 61 13.96 -12.22 15.18
C ASP A 61 12.87 -13.26 15.43
N LEU A 62 12.66 -14.14 14.46
CA LEU A 62 11.62 -15.16 14.45
C LEU A 62 12.28 -16.52 14.62
N LYS A 63 11.99 -17.21 15.71
CA LYS A 63 12.47 -18.57 15.98
C LYS A 63 11.30 -19.52 16.08
N ASN A 64 11.09 -20.32 15.04
CA ASN A 64 9.97 -21.25 14.92
C ASN A 64 8.61 -20.59 15.21
N ALA A 65 8.45 -19.34 14.77
CA ALA A 65 7.30 -18.52 15.07
C ALA A 65 6.12 -18.90 14.15
N SER A 66 4.90 -18.90 14.69
CA SER A 66 3.68 -19.09 13.93
C SER A 66 3.47 -17.91 12.98
N VAL A 67 3.34 -18.17 11.68
CA VAL A 67 3.13 -17.11 10.67
C VAL A 67 1.86 -16.33 10.99
N GLY A 68 0.79 -16.99 11.44
CA GLY A 68 -0.46 -16.32 11.80
C GLY A 68 -0.31 -15.35 12.97
N GLU A 69 0.43 -15.75 14.00
CA GLU A 69 0.70 -14.88 15.16
C GLU A 69 1.58 -13.69 14.77
N VAL A 70 2.66 -13.93 14.01
CA VAL A 70 3.55 -12.88 13.53
C VAL A 70 2.79 -11.85 12.68
N LEU A 71 1.92 -12.30 11.78
CA LEU A 71 1.14 -11.38 10.94
C LEU A 71 0.10 -10.60 11.75
N CYS A 72 -0.57 -11.23 12.71
CA CYS A 72 -1.51 -10.54 13.61
C CYS A 72 -0.80 -9.47 14.46
N ASP A 73 0.40 -9.76 14.94
CA ASP A 73 1.18 -8.79 15.72
C ASP A 73 1.68 -7.64 14.85
N LEU A 74 2.13 -7.94 13.62
CA LEU A 74 2.48 -6.91 12.64
C LEU A 74 1.27 -6.04 12.29
N SER A 75 0.11 -6.63 12.05
CA SER A 75 -1.10 -5.88 11.66
C SER A 75 -1.57 -4.93 12.75
N ARG A 76 -1.49 -5.34 14.02
CA ARG A 76 -1.82 -4.49 15.17
C ARG A 76 -0.84 -3.34 15.35
N ARG A 77 0.46 -3.61 15.25
CA ARG A 77 1.51 -2.61 15.51
C ARG A 77 1.69 -1.63 14.35
N ALA A 78 1.42 -2.07 13.12
CA ALA A 78 1.52 -1.25 11.91
C ALA A 78 0.18 -0.66 11.45
N ASP A 79 -0.91 -0.92 12.18
CA ASP A 79 -2.27 -0.42 11.93
C ASP A 79 -2.78 -0.72 10.50
N PHE A 80 -2.70 -1.99 10.08
CA PHE A 80 -3.30 -2.44 8.82
C PHE A 80 -4.32 -3.57 9.05
N GLU A 81 -5.27 -3.68 8.13
CA GLU A 81 -6.29 -4.74 8.17
C GLU A 81 -5.72 -6.06 7.63
N LEU A 82 -5.72 -7.09 8.46
CA LEU A 82 -5.29 -8.44 8.08
C LEU A 82 -6.50 -9.34 7.80
N ILE A 83 -6.56 -9.89 6.59
CA ILE A 83 -7.57 -10.87 6.18
C ILE A 83 -6.88 -12.17 5.82
N ILE A 84 -7.20 -13.25 6.54
CA ILE A 84 -6.65 -14.59 6.26
C ILE A 84 -7.77 -15.49 5.73
N HIS A 85 -7.58 -16.03 4.53
CA HIS A 85 -8.46 -17.05 3.95
C HIS A 85 -7.84 -18.44 4.10
N GLY A 86 -8.54 -19.30 4.84
CA GLY A 86 -8.12 -20.66 5.18
C GLY A 86 -7.33 -20.75 6.49
N GLY A 87 -6.85 -21.95 6.82
CA GLY A 87 -6.10 -22.22 8.05
C GLY A 87 -4.60 -21.95 7.89
N LEU A 88 -4.04 -21.04 8.70
CA LEU A 88 -2.63 -20.68 8.66
C LEU A 88 -1.84 -21.38 9.78
N GLN A 89 -1.42 -22.63 9.54
CA GLN A 89 -0.64 -23.45 10.50
C GLN A 89 0.86 -23.51 10.19
N LYS A 90 1.40 -22.53 9.46
CA LYS A 90 2.83 -22.51 9.06
C LYS A 90 3.70 -21.90 10.15
N GLN A 91 4.88 -22.45 10.35
CA GLN A 91 5.94 -21.89 11.21
C GLN A 91 7.12 -21.43 10.35
N ILE A 92 7.79 -20.36 10.77
CA ILE A 92 8.97 -19.82 10.10
C ILE A 92 10.07 -19.47 11.10
N SER A 93 11.31 -19.57 10.64
CA SER A 93 12.48 -19.05 11.34
C SER A 93 13.23 -18.11 10.42
N ALA A 94 13.41 -16.86 10.84
CA ALA A 94 14.06 -15.83 10.04
C ALA A 94 14.53 -14.68 10.93
N LYS A 95 15.60 -14.02 10.51
CA LYS A 95 16.06 -12.76 11.11
C LYS A 95 16.09 -11.67 10.05
N PHE A 96 15.42 -10.57 10.34
CA PHE A 96 15.39 -9.37 9.51
C PHE A 96 15.83 -8.18 10.35
N SER A 97 16.58 -7.28 9.74
CA SER A 97 17.09 -6.06 10.38
C SER A 97 16.82 -4.91 9.45
N ASP A 98 16.36 -3.79 10.02
CA ASP A 98 16.15 -2.51 9.32
C ASP A 98 15.35 -2.64 8.02
N ILE A 99 14.28 -3.43 8.03
CA ILE A 99 13.47 -3.71 6.85
C ILE A 99 12.19 -2.87 6.82
N SER A 100 11.81 -2.35 5.65
CA SER A 100 10.49 -1.72 5.49
C SER A 100 9.37 -2.73 5.80
N LEU A 101 8.22 -2.24 6.27
CA LEU A 101 7.06 -3.12 6.53
C LEU A 101 6.69 -3.94 5.29
N GLU A 102 6.63 -3.30 4.12
CA GLU A 102 6.26 -3.93 2.87
C GLU A 102 7.23 -5.06 2.49
N ASP A 103 8.54 -4.80 2.57
CA ASP A 103 9.55 -5.82 2.27
C ASP A 103 9.54 -6.95 3.30
N GLY A 104 9.30 -6.63 4.58
CA GLY A 104 9.13 -7.60 5.65
C GLY A 104 7.96 -8.55 5.37
N LEU A 105 6.79 -8.00 5.05
CA LEU A 105 5.60 -8.78 4.69
C LEU A 105 5.88 -9.66 3.46
N LYS A 106 6.45 -9.11 2.38
CA LYS A 106 6.79 -9.88 1.18
C LYS A 106 7.75 -11.03 1.47
N ARG A 107 8.76 -10.81 2.32
CA ARG A 107 9.71 -11.86 2.73
C ARG A 107 9.04 -12.96 3.56
N ILE A 108 8.19 -12.58 4.52
CA ILE A 108 7.42 -13.54 5.31
C ILE A 108 6.52 -14.40 4.40
N MET A 109 5.79 -13.78 3.47
CA MET A 109 4.93 -14.49 2.51
C MET A 109 5.74 -15.47 1.65
N ARG A 110 6.91 -15.03 1.16
CA ARG A 110 7.80 -15.86 0.34
C ARG A 110 8.37 -17.05 1.11
N LEU A 111 8.83 -16.83 2.34
CA LEU A 111 9.36 -17.89 3.20
C LEU A 111 8.28 -18.92 3.55
N ALA A 112 7.08 -18.44 3.86
CA ALA A 112 5.94 -19.30 4.16
C ALA A 112 5.33 -19.95 2.90
N LYS A 113 5.76 -19.59 1.68
CA LYS A 113 5.15 -20.00 0.41
C LYS A 113 3.64 -19.76 0.42
N LEU A 114 3.26 -18.52 0.67
CA LEU A 114 1.87 -18.07 0.71
C LEU A 114 1.60 -17.08 -0.41
N ASP A 115 0.41 -17.18 -0.98
CA ASP A 115 -0.10 -16.17 -1.91
C ASP A 115 -0.71 -15.02 -1.10
N SER A 116 -0.49 -13.79 -1.57
CA SER A 116 -0.98 -12.60 -0.87
C SER A 116 -1.29 -11.47 -1.83
N ALA A 117 -2.15 -10.56 -1.38
CA ALA A 117 -2.42 -9.28 -2.03
C ALA A 117 -2.26 -8.16 -0.99
N ILE A 118 -1.47 -7.15 -1.35
CA ILE A 118 -1.24 -5.96 -0.51
C ILE A 118 -1.99 -4.79 -1.14
N MET A 119 -2.83 -4.13 -0.36
CA MET A 119 -3.55 -2.93 -0.77
C MET A 119 -2.97 -1.71 -0.07
N TYR A 120 -2.73 -0.66 -0.85
CA TYR A 120 -2.13 0.58 -0.37
C TYR A 120 -3.18 1.68 -0.27
N GLU A 121 -3.01 2.55 0.72
CA GLU A 121 -3.69 3.83 0.83
C GLU A 121 -2.69 4.95 0.53
N ALA A 122 -3.08 5.85 -0.35
CA ALA A 122 -2.28 7.01 -0.71
C ALA A 122 -2.65 8.17 0.21
N GLU A 123 -1.70 8.64 1.01
CA GLU A 123 -1.85 9.81 1.87
C GLU A 123 -1.05 10.97 1.29
N ARG A 124 -1.66 12.16 1.23
CA ARG A 124 -0.93 13.37 0.87
C ARG A 124 -0.28 13.94 2.12
N THR A 125 1.04 14.04 2.10
CA THR A 125 1.80 14.73 3.14
C THR A 125 1.63 16.25 3.00
N SER A 126 1.93 16.99 4.07
CA SER A 126 1.96 18.47 4.05
C SER A 126 2.91 19.05 3.02
N SER A 127 3.92 18.29 2.61
CA SER A 127 4.87 18.65 1.55
C SER A 127 4.31 18.55 0.13
N GLY A 128 3.09 18.04 -0.03
CA GLY A 128 2.49 17.74 -1.34
C GLY A 128 2.93 16.41 -1.95
N LEU A 129 3.89 15.71 -1.33
CA LEU A 129 4.27 14.35 -1.72
C LEU A 129 3.20 13.34 -1.32
N VAL A 130 3.02 12.32 -2.17
CA VAL A 130 2.11 11.19 -1.91
C VAL A 130 2.91 10.07 -1.25
N GLU A 131 2.51 9.70 -0.04
CA GLU A 131 3.04 8.56 0.69
C GLU A 131 2.07 7.38 0.57
N TYR A 132 2.59 6.18 0.34
CA TYR A 132 1.79 4.96 0.26
C TYR A 132 1.95 4.16 1.53
N LYS A 133 0.85 3.90 2.24
CA LYS A 133 0.82 3.07 3.44
C LYS A 133 0.07 1.78 3.17
N VAL A 134 0.51 0.69 3.80
CA VAL A 134 -0.19 -0.60 3.71
C VAL A 134 -1.50 -0.47 4.48
N LYS A 135 -2.64 -0.51 3.79
CA LYS A 135 -3.98 -0.42 4.40
C LYS A 135 -4.52 -1.79 4.75
N ARG A 136 -4.30 -2.76 3.86
CA ARG A 136 -4.86 -4.10 3.98
C ARG A 136 -3.93 -5.16 3.39
N LEU A 137 -3.79 -6.27 4.09
CA LEU A 137 -3.10 -7.47 3.64
C LEU A 137 -4.09 -8.64 3.59
N VAL A 138 -4.24 -9.24 2.40
CA VAL A 138 -5.03 -10.46 2.20
C VAL A 138 -4.08 -11.62 1.99
N VAL A 139 -4.18 -12.66 2.83
CA VAL A 139 -3.36 -13.88 2.76
C VAL A 139 -4.25 -15.04 2.36
N ILE A 140 -3.83 -15.80 1.35
CA ILE A 140 -4.56 -16.93 0.78
C ILE A 140 -3.72 -18.19 1.02
N THR A 141 -4.24 -19.11 1.83
CA THR A 141 -3.51 -20.33 2.23
C THR A 141 -3.84 -21.55 1.38
N ASP A 142 -5.04 -21.59 0.80
CA ASP A 142 -5.58 -22.72 0.05
C ASP A 142 -6.22 -22.29 -1.27
N THR A 143 -6.37 -23.25 -2.19
CA THR A 143 -7.02 -23.02 -3.49
C THR A 143 -8.49 -22.66 -3.34
N GLU A 144 -9.15 -23.09 -2.26
CA GLU A 144 -10.50 -22.66 -1.91
C GLU A 144 -10.55 -21.20 -1.48
N GLY A 145 -9.61 -20.75 -0.65
CA GLY A 145 -9.45 -19.35 -0.26
C GLY A 145 -9.23 -18.47 -1.48
N MET A 146 -8.52 -18.96 -2.50
CA MET A 146 -8.34 -18.25 -3.76
C MET A 146 -9.65 -18.07 -4.53
N LYS A 147 -10.54 -19.08 -4.52
CA LYS A 147 -11.89 -18.96 -5.07
C LYS A 147 -12.75 -17.99 -4.24
N ARG A 148 -12.66 -18.06 -2.91
CA ARG A 148 -13.41 -17.15 -2.01
C ARG A 148 -12.98 -15.70 -2.17
N ALA A 149 -11.67 -15.43 -2.21
CA ALA A 149 -11.11 -14.11 -2.43
C ALA A 149 -11.53 -13.52 -3.79
N ARG A 150 -11.64 -14.35 -4.84
CA ARG A 150 -12.19 -13.94 -6.14
C ARG A 150 -13.70 -13.76 -6.15
N SER A 151 -14.41 -14.53 -5.33
CA SER A 151 -15.88 -14.49 -5.26
C SER A 151 -16.41 -13.35 -4.40
N HIS A 152 -15.59 -12.77 -3.52
CA HIS A 152 -15.94 -11.51 -2.91
C HIS A 152 -15.95 -10.47 -4.03
N PRO A 153 -17.11 -9.87 -4.35
CA PRO A 153 -17.13 -8.72 -5.21
C PRO A 153 -16.35 -7.66 -4.43
N ILE A 154 -15.08 -7.51 -4.78
CA ILE A 154 -14.43 -6.22 -4.65
C ILE A 154 -15.34 -5.37 -5.50
N HIS A 155 -16.31 -4.70 -4.87
CA HIS A 155 -16.92 -3.54 -5.48
C HIS A 155 -15.76 -2.58 -5.68
N GLU A 156 -15.08 -2.74 -6.81
CA GLU A 156 -14.74 -1.65 -7.70
C GLU A 156 -16.03 -0.82 -7.83
N ARG A 157 -16.32 -0.02 -6.81
CA ARG A 157 -16.65 1.35 -7.14
C ARG A 157 -15.40 1.83 -7.85
N THR A 158 -15.42 1.75 -9.18
CA THR A 158 -14.59 2.61 -10.02
C THR A 158 -14.60 3.94 -9.29
N PRO A 159 -13.44 4.48 -8.85
CA PRO A 159 -13.43 5.70 -8.08
C PRO A 159 -14.27 6.68 -8.88
N GLU A 160 -15.40 7.08 -8.29
CA GLU A 160 -16.34 7.97 -8.94
C GLU A 160 -15.54 9.24 -9.10
N VAL A 161 -15.01 9.46 -10.31
CA VAL A 161 -14.23 10.64 -10.65
C VAL A 161 -15.23 11.78 -10.59
N THR A 162 -15.46 12.27 -9.38
CA THR A 162 -16.12 13.52 -9.13
C THR A 162 -15.16 14.55 -9.70
N ARG A 163 -15.35 14.84 -10.99
CA ARG A 163 -14.88 16.06 -11.64
C ARG A 163 -15.57 17.22 -10.91
N ARG A 164 -15.19 17.49 -9.67
CA ARG A 164 -15.42 18.80 -9.07
C ARG A 164 -14.59 19.74 -9.94
N LYS A 165 -15.29 20.53 -10.76
CA LYS A 165 -14.76 21.78 -11.29
C LYS A 165 -14.37 22.61 -10.07
N VAL A 166 -13.15 22.43 -9.58
CA VAL A 166 -12.52 23.42 -8.71
C VAL A 166 -12.30 24.61 -9.63
N LYS A 167 -13.17 25.61 -9.49
CA LYS A 167 -12.92 26.94 -10.04
C LYS A 167 -11.67 27.41 -9.31
N ALA A 168 -10.50 27.25 -9.94
CA ALA A 168 -9.27 27.83 -9.43
C ALA A 168 -9.50 29.35 -9.41
N GLU A 169 -9.65 29.91 -8.21
CA GLU A 169 -9.28 31.30 -8.00
C GLU A 169 -7.78 31.35 -8.24
N ILE A 170 -7.43 31.86 -9.42
CA ILE A 170 -6.06 32.18 -9.82
C ILE A 170 -5.61 33.27 -8.83
N PRO A 171 -4.62 33.01 -7.96
CA PRO A 171 -3.96 34.08 -7.23
C PRO A 171 -3.36 35.03 -8.26
N GLU A 172 -3.65 36.32 -8.14
CA GLU A 172 -3.10 37.36 -9.00
C GLU A 172 -1.57 37.22 -9.05
N GLU A 173 -1.05 36.92 -10.24
CA GLU A 173 0.39 36.76 -10.49
C GLU A 173 1.08 38.11 -10.28
N GLU A 174 1.94 38.20 -9.25
CA GLU A 174 2.97 39.22 -9.20
C GLU A 174 3.91 38.99 -10.39
N THR A 175 3.94 39.98 -11.28
CA THR A 175 4.72 39.99 -12.50
C THR A 175 6.20 40.08 -12.17
N PHE A 176 6.89 38.94 -12.18
CA PHE A 176 8.36 38.91 -12.21
C PHE A 176 8.83 38.99 -13.66
N GLU A 177 9.41 40.13 -14.02
CA GLU A 177 10.21 40.29 -15.23
C GLU A 177 11.39 39.31 -15.19
N SER A 178 11.41 38.34 -16.09
CA SER A 178 12.56 37.47 -16.32
C SER A 178 13.23 37.82 -17.66
N GLU A 179 14.50 38.22 -17.56
CA GLU A 179 15.44 38.30 -18.68
C GLU A 179 15.89 36.89 -19.15
N PRO A 180 16.81 36.81 -20.12
CA PRO A 180 16.54 36.63 -21.54
C PRO A 180 16.42 35.14 -21.95
N LYS A 181 15.67 34.91 -23.03
CA LYS A 181 15.49 33.62 -23.70
C LYS A 181 16.83 33.04 -24.18
N THR A 182 17.43 32.14 -23.40
CA THR A 182 18.42 31.18 -23.90
C THR A 182 17.67 30.04 -24.59
N GLY A 183 18.00 29.79 -25.87
CA GLY A 183 17.29 28.84 -26.72
C GLY A 183 17.23 27.44 -26.13
N SER A 184 16.02 27.00 -25.75
CA SER A 184 15.78 25.62 -25.33
C SER A 184 15.90 24.70 -26.55
N THR A 185 16.75 23.68 -26.43
CA THR A 185 16.92 22.65 -27.46
C THR A 185 16.16 21.41 -27.01
N LYS A 186 15.28 20.88 -27.86
CA LYS A 186 14.58 19.63 -27.58
C LYS A 186 15.42 18.45 -28.04
N PHE A 187 15.63 17.47 -27.16
CA PHE A 187 16.37 16.24 -27.48
C PHE A 187 15.43 15.03 -27.46
N ASP A 188 15.27 14.40 -28.63
CA ASP A 188 14.55 13.14 -28.77
C ASP A 188 15.51 11.95 -28.62
N ILE A 189 15.24 11.09 -27.63
CA ILE A 189 16.03 9.89 -27.34
C ILE A 189 15.16 8.67 -27.57
N THR A 190 15.68 7.72 -28.34
CA THR A 190 15.08 6.40 -28.50
C THR A 190 15.96 5.40 -27.76
N LEU A 191 15.47 4.83 -26.65
CA LEU A 191 16.20 3.81 -25.90
C LEU A 191 15.81 2.42 -26.41
N SER A 192 16.72 1.71 -27.07
CA SER A 192 16.53 0.31 -27.39
C SER A 192 16.97 -0.57 -26.22
N GLY A 193 16.03 -1.25 -25.58
CA GLY A 193 16.31 -2.14 -24.46
C GLY A 193 16.93 -3.45 -24.94
N ASN A 194 18.18 -3.73 -24.57
CA ASN A 194 18.87 -4.98 -24.90
C ASN A 194 18.45 -6.15 -23.98
N ARG A 195 17.14 -6.31 -23.74
CA ARG A 195 16.60 -7.48 -23.02
C ARG A 195 16.07 -8.47 -24.04
N LYS A 196 16.61 -9.70 -24.00
CA LYS A 196 16.21 -10.89 -24.79
C LYS A 196 14.75 -11.36 -24.59
N SER A 197 13.85 -10.49 -24.17
CA SER A 197 12.49 -10.81 -23.77
C SER A 197 11.51 -9.86 -24.44
N ARG A 198 10.73 -10.41 -25.38
CA ARG A 198 9.52 -9.85 -25.99
C ARG A 198 9.65 -8.42 -26.52
N GLU A 199 9.65 -8.35 -27.84
CA GLU A 199 9.27 -7.21 -28.69
C GLU A 199 8.38 -6.22 -27.93
N SER A 200 9.01 -5.22 -27.34
CA SER A 200 8.38 -4.09 -26.68
C SER A 200 8.75 -2.88 -27.51
N ASP A 201 7.73 -2.09 -27.85
CA ASP A 201 7.90 -0.92 -28.70
C ASP A 201 8.95 0.03 -28.10
N PRO A 202 9.80 0.64 -28.94
CA PRO A 202 10.85 1.54 -28.47
C PRO A 202 10.24 2.69 -27.66
N VAL A 203 10.70 2.85 -26.42
CA VAL A 203 10.27 3.95 -25.56
C VAL A 203 10.97 5.22 -26.04
N LYS A 204 10.18 6.18 -26.53
CA LYS A 204 10.64 7.52 -26.89
C LYS A 204 10.55 8.43 -25.67
N ALA A 205 11.65 9.07 -25.31
CA ALA A 205 11.69 10.10 -24.28
C ALA A 205 12.15 11.43 -24.89
N THR A 206 11.46 12.51 -24.54
CA THR A 206 11.78 13.89 -24.94
C THR A 206 12.35 14.63 -23.74
N PHE A 207 13.55 15.20 -23.87
CA PHE A 207 14.16 16.07 -22.86
C PHE A 207 14.11 17.53 -23.33
N GLU A 208 13.65 18.43 -22.46
CA GLU A 208 13.64 19.87 -22.67
C GLU A 208 14.55 20.54 -21.63
N GLY A 209 15.66 21.13 -22.08
CA GLY A 209 16.63 21.76 -21.18
C GLY A 209 17.89 22.21 -21.91
N SER A 210 18.87 22.71 -21.16
CA SER A 210 20.20 22.99 -21.71
C SER A 210 20.96 21.67 -21.98
N GLU A 211 22.00 21.73 -22.81
CA GLU A 211 22.88 20.57 -23.05
C GLU A 211 23.63 20.16 -21.79
N GLU A 212 24.00 21.12 -20.93
CA GLU A 212 24.67 20.89 -19.66
C GLU A 212 23.75 20.13 -18.70
N ASP A 213 22.48 20.53 -18.61
CA ASP A 213 21.47 19.83 -17.82
C ASP A 213 21.24 18.41 -18.34
N PHE A 214 21.27 18.25 -19.66
CA PHE A 214 21.11 16.95 -20.27
C PHE A 214 22.28 16.00 -19.96
N HIS A 215 23.53 16.49 -20.03
CA HIS A 215 24.71 15.71 -19.65
C HIS A 215 24.71 15.33 -18.18
N LYS A 216 24.30 16.25 -17.31
CA LYS A 216 24.15 16.00 -15.89
C LYS A 216 23.10 14.90 -15.63
N TYR A 217 21.93 15.01 -16.26
CA TYR A 217 20.86 14.01 -16.16
C TYR A 217 21.32 12.61 -16.58
N LEU A 218 22.05 12.49 -17.70
CA LEU A 218 22.60 11.20 -18.12
C LEU A 218 23.66 10.65 -17.16
N SER A 219 24.45 11.52 -16.52
CA SER A 219 25.42 11.12 -15.49
C SER A 219 24.71 10.52 -14.28
N ASP A 220 23.66 11.20 -13.79
CA ASP A 220 22.85 10.74 -12.65
C ASP A 220 22.18 9.38 -12.94
N LEU A 221 21.71 9.16 -14.18
CA LEU A 221 21.16 7.86 -14.62
C LEU A 221 22.21 6.75 -14.67
N ALA A 222 23.44 7.06 -15.05
CA ALA A 222 24.54 6.10 -15.07
C ALA A 222 25.00 5.73 -13.65
N GLU A 223 25.10 6.72 -12.75
CA GLU A 223 25.44 6.51 -11.33
C GLU A 223 24.39 5.67 -10.60
N SER A 224 23.11 5.91 -10.90
CA SER A 224 21.99 5.11 -10.37
C SER A 224 21.83 3.73 -11.04
N LYS A 225 22.72 3.37 -11.96
CA LYS A 225 22.72 2.09 -12.72
C LYS A 225 21.44 1.83 -13.51
N GLN A 226 20.70 2.88 -13.88
CA GLN A 226 19.51 2.75 -14.72
C GLN A 226 19.87 2.56 -16.20
N ILE A 227 21.03 3.09 -16.60
CA ILE A 227 21.64 2.86 -17.92
C ILE A 227 23.06 2.31 -17.75
N SER A 228 23.51 1.50 -18.71
CA SER A 228 24.90 1.03 -18.71
C SER A 228 25.85 2.13 -19.19
N SER A 229 27.13 2.03 -18.81
CA SER A 229 28.18 2.95 -19.32
C SER A 229 28.30 2.92 -20.84
N GLU A 230 28.04 1.76 -21.47
CA GLU A 230 28.00 1.63 -22.93
C GLU A 230 26.82 2.39 -23.55
N GLN A 231 25.64 2.34 -22.92
CA GLN A 231 24.46 3.09 -23.36
C GLN A 231 24.67 4.61 -23.23
N TYR A 232 25.32 5.05 -22.15
CA TYR A 232 25.69 6.45 -21.96
C TYR A 232 26.55 6.97 -23.12
N GLU A 233 27.63 6.24 -23.47
CA GLU A 233 28.53 6.65 -24.56
C GLU A 233 27.87 6.62 -25.94
N LEU A 234 26.94 5.68 -26.18
CA LEU A 234 26.14 5.65 -27.41
C LEU A 234 25.24 6.89 -27.54
N ILE A 235 24.49 7.23 -26.48
CA ILE A 235 23.60 8.40 -26.47
C ILE A 235 24.42 9.68 -26.65
N ARG A 236 25.55 9.79 -25.95
CA ARG A 236 26.47 10.93 -26.07
C ARG A 236 27.00 11.11 -27.50
N LYS A 237 27.39 10.02 -28.15
CA LYS A 237 27.92 10.03 -29.53
C LYS A 237 26.85 10.43 -30.55
N ASP A 238 25.61 9.97 -30.38
CA ASP A 238 24.51 10.29 -31.30
C ASP A 238 24.08 11.75 -31.22
N ILE A 239 24.14 12.35 -30.04
CA ILE A 239 23.87 13.80 -29.85
C ILE A 239 24.95 14.65 -30.50
N GLY A 240 26.22 14.25 -30.34
CA GLY A 240 27.34 14.90 -31.02
C GLY A 240 27.16 14.90 -32.55
N LYS A 241 26.74 13.77 -33.13
CA LYS A 241 26.50 13.68 -34.59
C LYS A 241 25.36 14.59 -35.07
N LYS A 242 24.26 14.68 -34.33
CA LYS A 242 23.11 15.55 -34.68
C LYS A 242 23.48 17.05 -34.68
N LYS A 243 24.48 17.47 -33.91
CA LYS A 243 24.96 18.87 -33.92
C LYS A 243 25.86 19.23 -35.09
N PHE A 244 26.56 18.27 -35.68
CA PHE A 244 27.50 18.50 -36.79
C PHE A 244 26.96 18.07 -38.17
N GLY A 245 25.85 17.33 -38.21
CA GLY A 245 25.10 17.07 -39.44
C GLY A 245 24.18 18.24 -39.81
N LYS A 246 24.76 19.38 -40.19
CA LYS A 246 24.06 20.32 -41.09
C LYS A 246 24.31 19.82 -42.52
N GLU A 247 23.37 19.03 -43.04
CA GLU A 247 23.01 19.07 -44.46
C GLU A 247 21.63 19.71 -44.59
#